data_AF-A0A2W1TPR4-F1
#
_entry.id   AF-A0A2W1TPR4-F1
#
_cell.length_a   1.000
_cell.length_b   1.000
_cell.length_c   1.000
_cell.angle_alpha   90.00
_cell.angle_beta   90.00
_cell.angle_gamma   90.00
#
_symmetry.space_group_name_H-M   'P 1'
#
loop_
_entity.id
_entity.type
_entity.pdbx_description
1 polymer ?
#
loop_
_entity_poly.entity_id
_entity_poly.type
_entity_poly.pdbx_seq_one_letter_code
_entity_poly.pdbx_strand_id
1 'polypeptide(L)'
;MPSVRVGERVFRLDRPVLVGRRPALPRVVTGPAPELVTVPSPSGLVSSSHVLVHAAGSTAVVDDLHSTNGTVVRAPGRPPHRMPSGASMVVLTGTVVDIGDGNTFEVLSPFVRSVPPGGRDSSGPWPSPPSAPGPSRTPRERS
;
A
#
# COMPACT_ATOMS: atom_id res chain seq x y z
N MET A 1 4.19 3.87 -9.65
CA MET A 1 3.88 4.64 -8.43
C MET A 1 3.77 3.67 -7.27
N PRO A 2 4.51 3.87 -6.16
CA PRO A 2 4.48 2.98 -5.00
C PRO A 2 3.09 2.94 -4.34
N SER A 3 2.88 1.93 -3.50
CA SER A 3 1.69 1.83 -2.65
C SER A 3 2.12 1.61 -1.20
N VAL A 4 1.25 1.91 -0.25
CA VAL A 4 1.45 1.57 1.16
C VAL A 4 0.30 0.73 1.68
N ARG A 5 0.61 -0.22 2.55
CA ARG A 5 -0.39 -1.00 3.27
C ARG A 5 -0.47 -0.54 4.71
N VAL A 6 -1.64 -0.06 5.14
CA VAL A 6 -1.93 0.34 6.52
C VAL A 6 -3.02 -0.58 7.05
N GLY A 7 -2.68 -1.45 8.00
CA GLY A 7 -3.54 -2.57 8.38
C GLY A 7 -3.88 -3.45 7.16
N GLU A 8 -5.18 -3.65 6.92
CA GLU A 8 -5.69 -4.46 5.80
C GLU A 8 -5.89 -3.67 4.50
N ARG A 9 -5.69 -2.35 4.52
CA ARG A 9 -5.97 -1.47 3.38
C ARG A 9 -4.69 -1.13 2.62
N VAL A 10 -4.76 -1.16 1.30
CA VAL A 10 -3.67 -0.73 0.41
C VAL A 10 -4.05 0.58 -0.27
N PHE A 11 -3.16 1.56 -0.17
CA PHE A 11 -3.30 2.90 -0.71
C PHE A 11 -2.24 3.12 -1.78
N ARG A 12 -2.65 3.49 -3.00
CA ARG A 12 -1.69 3.92 -4.02
C ARG A 12 -1.25 5.34 -3.69
N LEU A 13 0.04 5.62 -3.80
CA LEU A 13 0.57 6.96 -3.54
C LEU A 13 0.40 7.88 -4.77
N ASP A 14 -0.79 7.91 -5.38
CA ASP A 14 -1.17 8.87 -6.42
C ASP A 14 -1.54 10.24 -5.85
N ARG A 15 -1.91 10.25 -4.58
CA ARG A 15 -2.00 11.38 -3.67
C ARG A 15 -1.28 11.02 -2.37
N PRO A 16 -0.90 12.00 -1.55
CA PRO A 16 -0.33 11.72 -0.25
C PRO A 16 -1.32 10.97 0.67
N VAL A 17 -0.80 10.18 1.58
CA VAL A 17 -1.55 9.46 2.61
C VAL A 17 -1.14 10.02 3.96
N LEU A 18 -2.10 10.59 4.69
CA LEU A 18 -1.89 11.18 6.01
C LEU A 18 -2.40 10.21 7.08
N VAL A 19 -1.50 9.67 7.90
CA VAL A 19 -1.81 8.66 8.91
C VAL A 19 -1.76 9.25 10.31
N GLY A 20 -2.75 8.95 11.15
CA GLY A 20 -2.74 9.32 12.56
C GLY A 20 -3.99 8.85 13.30
N ARG A 21 -4.10 9.15 14.60
CA ARG A 21 -5.28 8.74 15.39
C ARG A 21 -6.53 9.57 15.13
N ARG A 22 -6.35 10.81 14.68
CA ARG A 22 -7.42 11.78 14.36
C ARG A 22 -6.90 12.73 13.26
N PRO A 23 -6.58 12.20 12.07
CA PRO A 23 -5.96 12.99 11.02
C PRO A 23 -6.98 14.01 10.51
N ALA A 24 -6.49 15.22 10.24
CA ALA A 24 -7.27 16.30 9.64
C ALA A 24 -6.52 16.84 8.43
N LEU A 25 -7.27 17.35 7.45
CA LEU A 25 -6.65 18.01 6.29
C LEU A 25 -5.74 19.15 6.77
N PRO A 26 -4.52 19.26 6.24
CA PRO A 26 -3.67 20.43 6.47
C PRO A 26 -4.43 21.71 6.08
N ARG A 27 -4.24 22.79 6.83
CA ARG A 27 -4.88 24.08 6.54
C ARG A 27 -4.52 24.63 5.16
N VAL A 28 -3.30 24.34 4.70
CA VAL A 28 -2.81 24.66 3.37
C VAL A 28 -2.49 23.33 2.69
N VAL A 29 -3.19 23.05 1.60
CA VAL A 29 -2.93 21.88 0.75
C VAL A 29 -2.26 22.36 -0.53
N THR A 30 -1.03 21.92 -0.76
CA THR A 30 -0.34 22.12 -2.03
C THR A 30 -0.43 20.82 -2.84
N GLY A 31 -1.07 20.88 -4.01
CA GLY A 31 -1.29 19.70 -4.84
C GLY A 31 -2.53 18.89 -4.43
N PRO A 32 -2.57 17.57 -4.71
CA PRO A 32 -3.74 16.74 -4.43
C PRO A 32 -3.98 16.60 -2.92
N ALA A 33 -5.25 16.68 -2.51
CA ALA A 33 -5.64 16.48 -1.12
C ALA A 33 -5.25 15.07 -0.63
N PRO A 34 -4.68 14.96 0.59
CA PRO A 34 -4.25 13.68 1.10
C PRO A 34 -5.43 12.77 1.43
N GLU A 35 -5.23 11.46 1.28
CA GLU A 35 -6.13 10.48 1.86
C GLU A 35 -5.87 10.37 3.36
N LEU A 36 -6.92 10.56 4.17
CA LEU A 36 -6.83 10.52 5.63
C LEU A 36 -7.03 9.09 6.11
N VAL A 37 -6.05 8.55 6.85
CA VAL A 37 -6.08 7.20 7.39
C VAL A 37 -6.03 7.24 8.90
N THR A 38 -7.18 6.96 9.52
CA THR A 38 -7.32 6.86 10.97
C THR A 38 -6.87 5.50 11.46
N VAL A 39 -6.02 5.48 12.49
CA VAL A 39 -5.52 4.26 13.14
C VAL A 39 -5.87 4.23 14.64
N PRO A 40 -6.06 3.05 15.26
CA PRO A 40 -6.34 2.94 16.69
C PRO A 40 -5.15 3.41 17.53
N SER A 41 -5.40 4.13 18.62
CA SER A 41 -4.35 4.58 19.53
C SER A 41 -4.83 4.54 20.98
N PRO A 42 -5.07 3.33 21.54
CA PRO A 42 -5.64 3.18 22.88
C PRO A 42 -4.74 3.74 23.98
N SER A 43 -3.41 3.64 23.85
CA SER A 43 -2.48 4.24 24.81
C SER A 43 -2.04 5.66 24.44
N GLY A 44 -2.56 6.19 23.32
CA GLY A 44 -2.31 7.55 22.89
C GLY A 44 -0.93 7.78 22.28
N LEU A 45 -0.23 6.72 21.86
CA LEU A 45 1.13 6.82 21.31
C LEU A 45 1.16 7.42 19.90
N VAL A 46 0.07 7.31 19.14
CA VAL A 46 -0.02 7.88 17.80
C VAL A 46 -0.49 9.33 17.89
N SER A 47 0.23 10.27 17.27
CA SER A 47 -0.21 11.67 17.11
C SER A 47 -1.50 11.79 16.28
N SER A 48 -2.23 12.91 16.43
CA SER A 48 -3.46 13.16 15.65
C SER A 48 -3.22 13.05 14.15
N SER A 49 -2.19 13.75 13.67
CA SER A 49 -1.52 13.51 12.38
C SER A 49 -0.07 13.13 12.72
N HIS A 50 0.36 11.92 12.36
CA HIS A 50 1.65 11.37 12.78
C HIS A 50 2.67 11.40 11.64
N VAL A 51 2.29 10.84 10.49
CA VAL A 51 3.14 10.82 9.30
C VAL A 51 2.35 11.21 8.06
N LEU A 52 3.03 11.86 7.12
CA LEU A 52 2.59 11.96 5.73
C LEU A 52 3.43 11.00 4.89
N VAL A 53 2.80 10.25 4.00
CA VAL A 53 3.50 9.40 3.05
C VAL A 53 3.12 9.82 1.65
N HIS A 54 4.11 10.07 0.79
CA HIS A 54 3.86 10.47 -0.59
C HIS A 54 4.87 9.85 -1.55
N ALA A 55 4.54 9.83 -2.83
CA ALA A 55 5.49 9.40 -3.86
C ALA A 55 6.44 10.54 -4.23
N ALA A 56 7.70 10.18 -4.49
CA ALA A 56 8.67 11.00 -5.21
C ALA A 56 9.13 10.19 -6.43
N GLY A 57 8.40 10.31 -7.54
CA GLY A 57 8.59 9.44 -8.71
C GLY A 57 8.21 7.99 -8.41
N SER A 58 9.20 7.09 -8.40
CA SER A 58 9.01 5.65 -8.14
C SER A 58 9.24 5.25 -6.68
N THR A 59 9.75 6.15 -5.83
CA THR A 59 10.03 5.90 -4.42
C THR A 59 8.97 6.51 -3.52
N ALA A 60 8.84 5.98 -2.30
CA ALA A 60 8.00 6.56 -1.27
C ALA A 60 8.85 7.42 -0.34
N VAL A 61 8.26 8.50 0.16
CA VAL A 61 8.82 9.42 1.14
C VAL A 61 7.89 9.42 2.35
N VAL A 62 8.48 9.34 3.54
CA VAL A 62 7.78 9.44 4.82
C VAL A 62 8.24 10.72 5.50
N ASP A 63 7.30 11.59 5.81
CA ASP A 63 7.51 12.78 6.63
C ASP A 63 6.95 12.53 8.02
N ASP A 64 7.79 12.65 9.04
CA ASP A 64 7.33 12.72 10.43
C ASP A 64 6.73 14.11 10.68
N LEU A 65 5.47 14.16 11.12
CA LEU A 65 4.74 15.43 11.30
C LEU A 65 4.87 15.99 12.71
N HIS A 66 6.12 16.01 13.21
CA HIS A 66 6.44 16.36 14.58
C HIS A 66 5.75 15.43 15.58
N SER A 67 5.91 14.13 15.38
CA SER A 67 5.28 13.13 16.24
C SER A 67 5.80 13.21 17.68
N THR A 68 4.93 12.92 18.65
CA THR A 68 5.30 13.00 20.07
C THR A 68 6.16 11.81 20.49
N ASN A 69 5.80 10.60 20.04
CA ASN A 69 6.46 9.36 20.44
C ASN A 69 7.47 8.85 19.40
N GLY A 70 7.66 9.59 18.30
CA GLY A 70 8.60 9.27 17.24
C GLY A 70 8.09 8.23 16.24
N THR A 71 8.74 8.21 15.08
CA THR A 71 8.52 7.25 14.00
C THR A 71 9.73 6.30 13.89
N VAL A 72 9.51 4.99 13.79
CA VAL A 72 10.57 3.98 13.63
C VAL A 72 10.48 3.32 12.27
N VAL A 73 11.55 3.42 11.48
CA VAL A 73 11.67 2.86 10.13
C VAL A 73 12.49 1.58 10.18
N ARG A 74 11.95 0.49 9.64
CA ARG A 74 12.58 -0.83 9.54
C ARG A 74 12.76 -1.18 8.07
N ALA A 75 13.91 -0.79 7.52
CA ALA A 75 14.25 -1.13 6.14
C ALA A 75 14.75 -2.59 6.03
N PRO A 76 14.47 -3.30 4.92
CA PRO A 76 14.94 -4.67 4.71
C PRO A 76 16.47 -4.78 4.87
N GLY A 77 16.92 -5.74 5.68
CA GLY A 77 18.35 -6.01 5.88
C GLY A 77 19.11 -4.93 6.66
N ARG A 78 18.44 -3.93 7.23
CA ARG A 78 19.07 -2.87 8.04
C ARG A 78 18.51 -2.85 9.47
N PRO A 79 19.30 -2.42 10.47
CA PRO A 79 18.78 -2.17 11.81
C PRO A 79 17.66 -1.13 11.80
N PRO A 80 16.70 -1.20 12.75
CA PRO A 80 15.68 -0.17 12.90
C PRO A 80 16.29 1.21 13.10
N HIS A 81 15.71 2.22 12.43
CA HIS A 81 16.12 3.60 12.49
C HIS A 81 14.97 4.46 13.04
N ARG A 82 15.20 5.16 14.16
CA ARG A 82 14.23 6.12 14.68
C ARG A 82 14.41 7.46 13.98
N MET A 83 13.39 7.89 13.26
CA MET A 83 13.39 9.18 12.57
C MET A 83 13.43 10.31 13.61
N PRO A 84 14.25 11.36 13.39
CA PRO A 84 14.10 12.60 14.12
C PRO A 84 12.71 13.20 13.90
N SER A 85 12.17 13.87 14.92
CA SER A 85 10.88 14.55 14.83
C SER A 85 10.92 15.62 13.74
N GLY A 86 9.91 15.67 12.87
CA GLY A 86 9.87 16.60 11.74
C GLY A 86 10.74 16.21 10.53
N ALA A 87 11.46 15.08 10.58
CA ALA A 87 12.32 14.65 9.49
C ALA A 87 11.54 14.03 8.31
N SER A 88 12.13 14.13 7.12
CA SER A 88 11.68 13.47 5.90
C SER A 88 12.68 12.39 5.48
N MET A 89 12.18 11.22 5.09
CA MET A 89 13.03 10.08 4.70
C MET A 89 12.48 9.36 3.47
N VAL A 90 13.35 9.12 2.49
CA VAL A 90 13.06 8.23 1.35
C VAL A 90 13.15 6.78 1.83
N VAL A 91 12.12 5.99 1.54
CA VAL A 91 12.01 4.60 1.95
C VAL A 91 11.83 3.67 0.75
N LEU A 92 12.40 2.48 0.85
CA LEU A 92 12.37 1.46 -0.21
C LEU A 92 11.17 0.52 -0.02
N THR A 93 10.81 -0.20 -1.07
CA THR A 93 9.86 -1.31 -0.98
C THR A 93 10.30 -2.34 0.08
N GLY A 94 9.32 -2.88 0.81
CA GLY A 94 9.52 -3.79 1.94
C GLY A 94 9.85 -3.07 3.25
N THR A 95 9.97 -1.74 3.24
CA THR A 95 10.17 -0.98 4.48
C THR A 95 8.90 -0.99 5.31
N VAL A 96 9.03 -1.33 6.59
CA VAL A 96 7.96 -1.24 7.58
C VAL A 96 8.20 -0.03 8.45
N VAL A 97 7.18 0.80 8.65
CA VAL A 97 7.22 1.99 9.50
C VAL A 97 6.27 1.80 10.66
N ASP A 98 6.75 2.04 11.86
CA ASP A 98 6.02 1.93 13.13
C ASP A 98 5.82 3.33 13.74
N ILE A 99 4.58 3.64 14.10
CA ILE A 99 4.15 4.94 14.65
C ILE A 99 3.57 4.82 16.06
N GLY A 100 3.73 3.66 16.71
CA GLY A 100 3.25 3.36 18.05
C GLY A 100 1.88 2.66 18.10
N ASP A 101 1.52 2.17 19.29
CA ASP A 101 0.29 1.37 19.53
C ASP A 101 0.18 0.11 18.65
N GLY A 102 1.32 -0.43 18.16
CA GLY A 102 1.35 -1.55 17.22
C GLY A 102 0.92 -1.17 15.79
N ASN A 103 0.69 0.11 15.51
CA ASN A 103 0.36 0.58 14.18
C ASN A 103 1.61 0.62 13.33
N THR A 104 1.61 -0.22 12.30
CA THR A 104 2.66 -0.26 11.30
C THR A 104 2.06 -0.12 9.91
N PHE A 105 2.86 0.40 8.99
CA PHE A 105 2.54 0.36 7.57
C PHE A 105 3.74 -0.10 6.76
N GLU A 106 3.47 -0.80 5.66
CA GLU A 106 4.49 -1.36 4.78
C GLU A 106 4.49 -0.64 3.44
N VAL A 107 5.67 -0.28 2.97
CA VAL A 107 5.89 0.26 1.62
C VAL A 107 5.90 -0.90 0.63
N LEU A 108 4.90 -0.94 -0.22
CA LEU A 108 4.72 -1.97 -1.22
C LEU A 108 5.37 -1.59 -2.54
N SER A 109 5.69 -2.62 -3.33
CA SER A 109 6.19 -2.45 -4.69
C SER A 109 5.18 -1.64 -5.52
N PRO A 110 5.65 -0.78 -6.45
CA PRO A 110 4.77 -0.06 -7.38
C PRO A 110 3.93 -0.98 -8.27
N PHE A 111 4.28 -2.27 -8.34
CA PHE A 111 3.55 -3.29 -9.08
C PHE A 111 2.43 -3.97 -8.28
N VAL A 112 2.32 -3.71 -6.97
CA VAL A 112 1.18 -4.20 -6.20
C VAL A 112 -0.07 -3.45 -6.66
N ARG A 113 -0.99 -4.17 -7.31
CA ARG A 113 -2.35 -3.66 -7.56
C ARG A 113 -3.09 -3.62 -6.22
N SER A 114 -3.55 -2.44 -5.82
CA SER A 114 -4.60 -2.31 -4.82
C SER A 114 -5.85 -3.02 -5.35
N VAL A 115 -6.20 -4.18 -4.81
CA VAL A 115 -7.53 -4.75 -5.04
C VAL A 115 -8.50 -3.96 -4.15
N PRO A 116 -9.49 -3.24 -4.71
CA PRO A 116 -10.46 -2.53 -3.89
C PRO A 116 -11.21 -3.52 -2.99
N PRO A 117 -11.46 -3.21 -1.71
CA PRO A 117 -12.36 -4.01 -0.88
C PRO A 117 -13.78 -3.85 -1.46
N GLY A 118 -14.22 -4.81 -2.28
CA GLY A 118 -15.52 -4.78 -2.95
C GLY A 118 -15.61 -5.52 -4.28
N GLY A 119 -14.49 -5.93 -4.88
CA GLY A 119 -14.50 -6.70 -6.15
C GLY A 119 -14.48 -8.21 -5.93
N ARG A 120 -15.61 -8.81 -5.52
CA ARG A 120 -15.82 -10.27 -5.62
C ARG A 120 -17.04 -10.57 -6.48
N ASP A 121 -16.82 -10.63 -7.79
CA ASP A 121 -17.59 -11.41 -8.75
C ASP A 121 -16.75 -11.85 -9.96
N SER A 122 -15.43 -12.02 -9.81
CA SER A 122 -14.63 -12.77 -10.82
C SER A 122 -14.66 -14.26 -10.53
N SER A 123 -15.87 -14.82 -10.42
CA SER A 123 -16.15 -16.25 -10.59
C SER A 123 -16.97 -16.48 -11.86
N GLY A 124 -16.51 -15.92 -12.98
CA GLY A 124 -16.92 -16.41 -14.30
C GLY A 124 -16.11 -17.66 -14.63
N PRO A 125 -16.73 -18.76 -15.12
CA PRO A 125 -15.97 -19.93 -15.52
C PRO A 125 -15.05 -19.55 -16.68
N TRP A 126 -13.79 -19.98 -16.60
CA TRP A 126 -12.84 -19.90 -17.71
C TRP A 126 -13.47 -20.54 -18.96
N PRO A 127 -13.47 -19.89 -20.14
CA PRO A 127 -13.96 -20.53 -21.34
C PRO A 127 -13.10 -21.76 -21.64
N SER A 128 -13.74 -22.90 -21.84
CA SER A 128 -13.04 -24.14 -22.24
C SER A 128 -12.37 -23.93 -23.60
N PRO A 129 -11.16 -24.48 -23.82
CA PRO A 129 -10.52 -24.43 -25.14
C PRO A 129 -11.38 -25.17 -26.18
N PRO A 130 -11.38 -24.73 -27.45
CA PRO A 130 -12.15 -25.40 -28.50
C PRO A 130 -11.66 -26.84 -28.69
N SER A 131 -12.60 -27.79 -28.76
CA SER A 131 -12.30 -29.19 -29.03
C SER A 131 -11.66 -29.35 -30.41
N ALA A 132 -10.53 -30.06 -30.48
CA ALA A 132 -9.89 -30.42 -31.73
C ALA A 132 -10.80 -31.31 -32.59
N PRO A 133 -10.82 -31.14 -33.93
CA PRO A 133 -11.56 -32.03 -34.81
C PRO A 133 -10.93 -33.44 -34.80
N GLY A 134 -11.76 -34.46 -34.56
CA GLY A 134 -11.35 -35.86 -34.58
C GLY A 134 -10.89 -36.33 -35.97
N PRO A 135 -10.06 -37.38 -36.06
CA PRO A 135 -9.52 -37.83 -37.34
C PRO A 135 -10.61 -38.43 -38.24
N SER A 136 -10.59 -38.02 -39.51
CA SER A 136 -11.39 -38.55 -40.60
C SER A 136 -11.07 -40.03 -40.87
N ARG A 137 -12.06 -40.92 -40.72
CA ARG A 137 -11.99 -42.30 -41.24
C ARG A 137 -12.04 -42.25 -42.76
N THR A 138 -11.00 -42.75 -43.42
CA THR A 138 -11.01 -43.05 -44.85
C THR A 138 -11.92 -44.26 -45.12
N PRO A 139 -12.59 -44.33 -46.29
CA PRO A 139 -13.31 -45.52 -46.70
C PRO A 139 -12.33 -46.53 -47.31
N ARG A 140 -12.30 -47.75 -46.78
CA ARG A 140 -11.57 -48.86 -47.42
C ARG A 140 -12.50 -49.52 -48.45
N GLU A 141 -11.99 -49.63 -49.66
CA GLU A 141 -12.60 -50.30 -50.81
C GLU A 141 -12.88 -51.79 -50.56
N ARG A 142 -14.07 -52.17 -51.06
CA ARG A 142 -14.45 -53.40 -51.77
C ARG A 142 -13.40 -54.53 -51.87
N SER A 143 -13.78 -55.72 -51.42
CA SER A 143 -13.72 -56.99 -52.18
C SER A 143 -14.74 -57.95 -51.59
#